data_AF-A0A955S3C6-F1
#
_entry.id   AF-A0A955S3C6-F1
#
_cell.length_a   1.000
_cell.length_b   1.000
_cell.length_c   1.000
_cell.angle_alpha   90.00
_cell.angle_beta   90.00
_cell.angle_gamma   90.00
#
_symmetry.space_group_name_H-M   'P 1'
#
loop_
_entity.id
_entity.type
_entity.pdbx_description
1 polymer ?
#
loop_
_entity_poly.entity_id
_entity_poly.type
_entity_poly.pdbx_seq_one_letter_code
_entity_poly.pdbx_strand_id
1 'polypeptide(L)'
;MNSVKSKVSLFQAVCLCFCLAITVFTLSGCEPLRKKFRREKKKDKESLRIVPILDPVDYAPARFSPEEKYTYHYTLWKAWEKELAQNYTNDSTQYSDKRQEYLIAEIIKQLGEMKTLVVTDKAKKLEEILKDMDKLQKEYEKPEDLRSRFQMRSLLKRTSKTIRDDFDPEVMKEFYINYE
;
A
#
# COMPACT_ATOMS: atom_id res chain seq x y z
N MET A 1 42.46 63.22 1.30
CA MET A 1 41.38 62.32 1.76
C MET A 1 40.25 62.12 0.72
N ASN A 2 40.50 62.17 -0.60
CA ASN A 2 39.45 62.11 -1.63
C ASN A 2 39.39 60.81 -2.46
N SER A 3 40.31 59.86 -2.25
CA SER A 3 40.42 58.66 -3.12
C SER A 3 39.50 57.50 -2.71
N VAL A 4 39.03 57.45 -1.46
CA VAL A 4 38.24 56.31 -0.93
C VAL A 4 36.76 56.40 -1.33
N LYS A 5 36.19 57.60 -1.52
CA LYS A 5 34.77 57.79 -1.88
C LYS A 5 34.43 57.33 -3.31
N SER A 6 35.40 57.30 -4.23
CA SER A 6 35.19 56.89 -5.63
C SER A 6 34.99 55.37 -5.79
N LYS A 7 35.66 54.55 -4.98
CA LYS A 7 35.59 53.09 -5.10
C LYS A 7 34.28 52.52 -4.54
N VAL A 8 33.70 53.18 -3.53
CA VAL A 8 32.42 52.78 -2.92
C VAL A 8 31.24 53.02 -3.88
N SER A 9 31.25 54.10 -4.67
CA SER A 9 30.17 54.36 -5.64
C SER A 9 30.21 53.40 -6.84
N LEU A 10 31.42 52.98 -7.24
CA LEU A 10 31.61 51.99 -8.32
C LEU A 10 31.14 50.60 -7.90
N PHE A 11 31.43 50.20 -6.66
CA PHE A 11 30.94 48.92 -6.12
C PHE A 11 29.42 48.90 -5.94
N GLN A 12 28.84 50.01 -5.45
CA GLN A 12 27.38 50.17 -5.34
C GLN A 12 26.69 50.13 -6.72
N ALA A 13 27.26 50.77 -7.73
CA ALA A 13 26.72 50.73 -9.09
C ALA A 13 26.77 49.31 -9.70
N VAL A 14 27.86 48.57 -9.48
CA VAL A 14 27.99 47.18 -9.96
C VAL A 14 27.00 46.25 -9.26
N CYS A 15 26.84 46.36 -7.94
CA CYS A 15 25.83 45.60 -7.20
C CYS A 15 24.40 45.92 -7.68
N LEU A 16 24.10 47.19 -7.91
CA LEU A 16 22.76 47.60 -8.34
C LEU A 16 22.45 47.10 -9.75
N CYS A 17 23.40 47.19 -10.68
CA CYS A 17 23.26 46.60 -12.03
C CYS A 17 23.11 45.07 -12.00
N PHE A 18 23.83 44.38 -11.11
CA PHE A 18 23.72 42.93 -10.97
C PHE A 18 22.35 42.51 -10.41
N CYS A 19 21.84 43.21 -9.40
CA CYS A 19 20.49 42.99 -8.88
C CYS A 19 19.41 43.25 -9.94
N LEU A 20 19.58 44.28 -10.77
CA LEU A 20 18.65 44.62 -11.85
C LEU A 20 18.67 43.58 -12.98
N ALA A 21 19.83 42.99 -13.27
CA ALA A 21 19.93 41.90 -14.23
C ALA A 21 19.19 40.64 -13.75
N ILE A 22 19.33 40.29 -12.46
CA ILE A 22 18.66 39.11 -11.88
C ILE A 22 17.13 39.27 -11.93
N THR A 23 16.59 40.45 -11.63
CA THR A 23 15.14 40.66 -11.65
C THR A 23 14.54 40.54 -13.05
N VAL A 24 15.24 41.02 -14.09
CA VAL A 24 14.83 40.86 -15.51
C VAL A 24 14.82 39.39 -15.94
N PHE A 25 15.81 38.59 -15.50
CA PHE A 25 15.81 37.15 -15.76
C PHE A 25 14.69 36.40 -15.03
N THR A 26 14.32 36.81 -13.81
CA THR A 26 13.21 36.17 -13.09
C THR A 26 11.82 36.52 -13.65
N LEU A 27 11.67 37.70 -14.26
CA LEU A 27 10.39 38.16 -14.81
C LEU A 27 10.08 37.57 -16.20
N SER A 28 11.08 37.03 -16.91
CA SER A 28 10.91 36.40 -18.23
C SER A 28 10.62 34.89 -18.18
N GLY A 29 10.46 34.32 -16.99
CA GLY A 29 10.47 32.86 -16.76
C GLY A 29 9.13 32.10 -16.73
N CYS A 30 7.99 32.64 -17.16
CA CYS A 30 6.69 31.96 -16.95
C CYS A 30 5.78 31.81 -18.18
N GLU A 31 6.29 32.00 -19.40
CA GLU A 31 5.46 31.90 -20.62
C GLU A 31 5.44 30.52 -21.33
N PRO A 32 6.46 29.63 -21.28
CA PRO A 32 6.45 28.44 -22.13
C PRO A 32 5.46 27.35 -21.67
N LEU A 33 4.94 27.41 -20.43
CA LEU A 33 3.95 26.44 -19.93
C LEU A 33 2.50 26.73 -20.37
N ARG A 34 2.17 27.96 -20.80
CA ARG A 34 0.78 28.33 -21.18
C ARG A 34 0.35 27.79 -22.54
N LYS A 35 1.29 27.46 -23.44
CA LYS A 35 0.95 26.90 -24.77
C LYS A 35 0.56 25.43 -24.72
N LYS A 36 0.97 24.67 -23.69
CA LYS A 36 0.66 23.23 -23.59
C LYS A 36 -0.78 22.93 -23.16
N PHE A 37 -1.55 23.93 -22.72
CA PHE A 37 -2.93 23.78 -22.24
C PHE A 37 -3.98 24.54 -23.07
N ARG A 38 -3.64 25.11 -24.23
CA ARG A 38 -4.67 25.54 -25.18
C ARG A 38 -5.10 24.34 -26.02
N ARG A 39 -6.17 23.67 -25.59
CA ARG A 39 -6.89 22.70 -26.41
C ARG A 39 -7.50 23.45 -27.59
N GLU A 40 -6.97 23.27 -28.79
CA GLU A 40 -7.68 23.69 -30.01
C GLU A 40 -9.03 22.96 -30.02
N LYS A 41 -10.11 23.73 -30.15
CA LYS A 41 -11.44 23.16 -30.36
C LYS A 41 -11.41 22.49 -31.74
N LYS A 42 -11.34 21.15 -31.76
CA LYS A 42 -11.55 20.37 -32.98
C LYS A 42 -12.90 20.82 -33.56
N LYS A 43 -12.89 21.32 -34.80
CA LYS A 43 -14.10 21.68 -35.53
C LYS A 43 -15.05 20.48 -35.54
N ASP A 44 -16.31 20.72 -35.20
CA ASP A 44 -17.41 19.76 -35.15
C ASP A 44 -17.56 18.99 -36.48
N LYS A 45 -16.82 17.88 -36.61
CA LYS A 45 -16.93 16.94 -37.74
C LYS A 45 -17.20 15.51 -37.28
N GLU A 46 -17.66 15.33 -36.04
CA GLU A 46 -17.80 14.00 -35.43
C GLU A 46 -19.21 13.70 -34.88
N SER A 47 -20.21 14.55 -35.14
CA SER A 47 -21.58 14.40 -34.63
C SER A 47 -22.42 13.29 -35.26
N LEU A 48 -21.86 12.42 -36.11
CA LEU A 48 -22.60 11.33 -36.77
C LEU A 48 -21.89 9.96 -36.70
N ARG A 49 -20.91 9.78 -35.82
CA ARG A 49 -20.46 8.43 -35.47
C ARG A 49 -21.32 7.95 -34.30
N ILE A 50 -22.43 7.30 -34.64
CA ILE A 50 -23.21 6.51 -33.68
C ILE A 50 -22.23 5.50 -33.09
N VAL A 51 -21.77 5.74 -31.87
CA VAL A 51 -20.97 4.76 -31.13
C VAL A 51 -21.96 3.64 -30.80
N PRO A 52 -21.80 2.42 -31.36
CA PRO A 52 -22.68 1.33 -31.01
C PRO A 52 -22.54 1.07 -29.51
N ILE A 53 -23.62 1.26 -28.77
CA ILE A 53 -23.70 0.87 -27.36
C ILE A 53 -23.72 -0.65 -27.39
N LEU A 54 -22.60 -1.27 -26.99
CA LEU A 54 -22.55 -2.71 -26.79
C LEU A 54 -23.40 -3.03 -25.57
N ASP A 55 -24.39 -3.91 -25.74
CA ASP A 55 -25.16 -4.42 -24.61
C ASP A 55 -24.21 -5.12 -23.63
N PRO A 56 -24.37 -4.91 -22.31
CA PRO A 56 -23.57 -5.62 -21.32
C PRO A 56 -23.74 -7.12 -21.51
N VAL A 57 -22.63 -7.83 -21.72
CA VAL A 57 -22.63 -9.29 -21.74
C VAL A 57 -22.82 -9.77 -20.31
N ASP A 58 -23.93 -10.47 -20.06
CA ASP A 58 -24.20 -11.09 -18.76
C ASP A 58 -23.38 -12.37 -18.63
N TYR A 59 -22.31 -12.30 -17.82
CA TYR A 59 -21.46 -13.44 -17.54
C TYR A 59 -22.01 -14.22 -16.35
N ALA A 60 -22.17 -15.53 -16.51
CA ALA A 60 -22.54 -16.40 -15.40
C ALA A 60 -21.55 -16.25 -14.23
N PRO A 61 -22.00 -16.31 -12.98
CA PRO A 61 -21.12 -16.20 -11.83
C PRO A 61 -20.10 -17.34 -11.83
N ALA A 62 -18.82 -16.99 -11.68
CA ALA A 62 -17.75 -17.98 -11.60
C ALA A 62 -17.97 -18.90 -10.40
N ARG A 63 -18.02 -20.21 -10.67
CA ARG A 63 -18.09 -21.25 -9.62
C ARG A 63 -16.68 -21.65 -9.25
N PHE A 64 -16.19 -21.14 -8.13
CA PHE A 64 -14.89 -21.53 -7.60
C PHE A 64 -15.01 -22.74 -6.67
N SER A 65 -14.10 -23.70 -6.82
CA SER A 65 -14.01 -24.83 -5.91
C SER A 65 -13.56 -24.37 -4.50
N PRO A 66 -13.86 -25.15 -3.43
CA PRO A 66 -13.34 -24.85 -2.09
C PRO A 66 -11.81 -24.75 -2.05
N GLU A 67 -11.11 -25.58 -2.83
CA GLU A 67 -9.65 -25.55 -2.97
C GLU A 67 -9.14 -24.23 -3.59
N GLU A 68 -9.79 -23.77 -4.66
CA GLU A 68 -9.44 -22.51 -5.32
C GLU A 68 -9.65 -21.32 -4.38
N LYS A 69 -10.77 -21.30 -3.66
CA LYS A 69 -11.05 -20.26 -2.65
C LYS A 69 -10.01 -20.28 -1.53
N TYR A 70 -9.68 -21.46 -1.03
CA TYR A 70 -8.67 -21.61 0.02
C TYR A 70 -7.30 -21.10 -0.43
N THR A 71 -6.87 -21.53 -1.63
CA THR A 71 -5.60 -21.13 -2.23
C THR A 71 -5.52 -19.62 -2.42
N TYR A 72 -6.63 -19.00 -2.83
CA TYR A 72 -6.75 -17.55 -2.94
C TYR A 72 -6.52 -16.85 -1.58
N HIS A 73 -7.24 -17.26 -0.54
CA HIS A 73 -7.10 -16.67 0.80
C HIS A 73 -5.72 -16.90 1.40
N TYR A 74 -5.13 -18.09 1.23
CA TYR A 74 -3.76 -18.37 1.67
C TYR A 74 -2.73 -17.49 0.95
N THR A 75 -2.90 -17.26 -0.35
CA THR A 75 -2.00 -16.39 -1.12
C THR A 75 -2.06 -14.94 -0.64
N LEU A 76 -3.28 -14.43 -0.37
CA LEU A 76 -3.46 -13.10 0.22
C LEU A 76 -2.84 -13.02 1.61
N TRP A 77 -3.11 -14.00 2.47
CA TRP A 77 -2.51 -14.09 3.79
C TRP A 77 -0.97 -14.01 3.71
N LYS A 78 -0.35 -14.80 2.83
CA LYS A 78 1.11 -14.84 2.63
C LYS A 78 1.67 -13.50 2.15
N ALA A 79 0.94 -12.77 1.31
CA ALA A 79 1.33 -11.44 0.87
C ALA A 79 1.32 -10.43 2.03
N TRP A 80 0.23 -10.41 2.82
CA TRP A 80 0.08 -9.49 3.95
C TRP A 80 1.04 -9.81 5.10
N GLU A 81 1.24 -11.08 5.39
CA GLU A 81 2.20 -11.54 6.40
C GLU A 81 3.62 -11.10 6.06
N LYS A 82 4.02 -11.25 4.79
CA LYS A 82 5.34 -10.81 4.32
C LYS A 82 5.53 -9.32 4.50
N GLU A 83 4.52 -8.51 4.14
CA GLU A 83 4.57 -7.06 4.35
C GLU A 83 4.66 -6.71 5.84
N LEU A 84 3.86 -7.36 6.69
CA LEU A 84 3.91 -7.16 8.14
C LEU A 84 5.27 -7.56 8.74
N ALA A 85 5.85 -8.68 8.30
CA ALA A 85 7.14 -9.18 8.78
C ALA A 85 8.32 -8.27 8.39
N GLN A 86 8.25 -7.62 7.22
CA GLN A 86 9.25 -6.64 6.79
C GLN A 86 9.32 -5.45 7.76
N ASN A 87 8.18 -5.04 8.32
CA ASN A 87 8.10 -3.94 9.28
C ASN A 87 8.84 -4.22 10.60
N TYR A 88 8.95 -5.49 11.01
CA TYR A 88 9.68 -5.88 12.22
C TYR A 88 11.18 -6.14 11.97
N THR A 89 11.62 -6.16 10.72
CA THR A 89 13.01 -6.47 10.34
C THR A 89 13.79 -5.21 10.05
N ASN A 90 13.14 -4.23 9.41
CA ASN A 90 13.74 -2.93 9.16
C ASN A 90 13.60 -2.12 10.46
N ASP A 91 14.73 -1.73 11.06
CA ASP A 91 14.82 -0.92 12.30
C ASP A 91 14.26 0.52 12.11
N SER A 92 13.48 0.75 11.06
CA SER A 92 13.06 2.06 10.62
C SER A 92 11.65 2.39 11.09
N THR A 93 11.56 3.59 11.64
CA THR A 93 10.41 4.42 11.99
C THR A 93 9.43 4.68 10.81
N GLN A 94 9.49 3.88 9.74
CA GLN A 94 8.83 4.16 8.45
C GLN A 94 7.38 3.68 8.37
N TYR A 95 6.95 2.73 9.21
CA TYR A 95 5.60 2.18 9.12
C TYR A 95 4.67 2.78 10.16
N SER A 96 3.54 3.31 9.69
CA SER A 96 2.49 3.84 10.55
C SER A 96 1.79 2.71 11.31
N ASP A 97 1.52 2.92 12.60
CA ASP A 97 0.70 2.03 13.44
C ASP A 97 -0.61 1.62 12.75
N LYS A 98 -1.31 2.58 12.13
CA LYS A 98 -2.55 2.33 11.39
C LYS A 98 -2.37 1.33 10.25
N ARG A 99 -1.20 1.34 9.60
CA ARG A 99 -0.88 0.36 8.55
C ARG A 99 -0.68 -1.02 9.14
N GLN A 100 0.00 -1.13 10.29
CA GLN A 100 0.23 -2.41 10.94
C GLN A 100 -1.08 -3.02 11.45
N GLU A 101 -1.94 -2.21 12.07
CA GLU A 101 -3.28 -2.61 12.47
C GLU A 101 -4.12 -3.10 11.28
N TYR A 102 -4.09 -2.37 10.16
CA TYR A 102 -4.76 -2.79 8.93
C TYR A 102 -4.25 -4.15 8.41
N LEU A 103 -2.92 -4.34 8.35
CA LEU A 103 -2.32 -5.59 7.89
C LEU A 103 -2.72 -6.77 8.77
N ILE A 104 -2.77 -6.57 10.09
CA ILE A 104 -3.20 -7.61 11.03
C ILE A 104 -4.67 -7.95 10.85
N ALA A 105 -5.53 -6.94 10.67
CA ALA A 105 -6.95 -7.14 10.41
C ALA A 105 -7.19 -7.93 9.11
N GLU A 106 -6.45 -7.62 8.04
CA GLU A 106 -6.52 -8.39 6.80
C GLU A 106 -6.02 -9.83 6.97
N ILE A 107 -4.94 -10.05 7.72
CA ILE A 107 -4.46 -11.40 8.05
C ILE A 107 -5.54 -12.21 8.80
N ILE A 108 -6.15 -11.61 9.84
CA ILE A 108 -7.23 -12.23 10.62
C ILE A 108 -8.40 -12.58 9.70
N LYS A 109 -8.80 -11.66 8.83
CA LYS A 109 -9.86 -11.89 7.85
C LYS A 109 -9.56 -13.07 6.94
N GLN A 110 -8.37 -13.12 6.31
CA GLN A 110 -8.02 -14.21 5.39
C GLN A 110 -7.96 -15.57 6.12
N LEU A 111 -7.41 -15.62 7.34
CA LEU A 111 -7.39 -16.84 8.16
C LEU A 111 -8.80 -17.27 8.59
N GLY A 112 -9.68 -16.30 8.83
CA GLY A 112 -11.11 -16.54 9.09
C GLY A 112 -11.80 -17.22 7.91
N GLU A 113 -11.56 -16.75 6.69
CA GLU A 113 -12.09 -17.38 5.47
C GLU A 113 -11.47 -18.76 5.22
N MET A 114 -10.17 -18.93 5.44
CA MET A 114 -9.53 -20.26 5.36
C MET A 114 -10.16 -21.26 6.33
N LYS A 115 -10.56 -20.80 7.53
CA LYS A 115 -11.18 -21.65 8.55
C LYS A 115 -12.55 -22.19 8.11
N THR A 116 -13.33 -21.43 7.36
CA THR A 116 -14.67 -21.85 6.92
C THR A 116 -14.64 -22.92 5.83
N LEU A 117 -13.49 -23.12 5.17
CA LEU A 117 -13.32 -24.01 4.02
C LEU A 117 -12.70 -25.37 4.37
N VAL A 118 -12.32 -25.59 5.63
CA VAL A 118 -11.57 -26.79 6.07
C VAL A 118 -12.33 -27.61 7.11
N VAL A 119 -11.98 -28.89 7.24
CA VAL A 119 -12.59 -29.80 8.23
C VAL A 119 -12.39 -29.30 9.67
N THR A 120 -13.28 -29.74 10.56
CA THR A 120 -13.40 -29.28 11.96
C THR A 120 -12.09 -29.33 12.75
N ASP A 121 -11.25 -30.35 12.58
CA ASP A 121 -9.98 -30.47 13.31
C ASP A 121 -8.95 -29.41 12.87
N LYS A 122 -8.84 -29.15 11.57
CA LYS A 122 -7.97 -28.09 11.02
C LYS A 122 -8.54 -26.70 11.33
N ALA A 123 -9.87 -26.56 11.32
CA ALA A 123 -10.56 -25.34 11.71
C ALA A 123 -10.27 -24.94 13.17
N LYS A 124 -10.24 -25.90 14.11
CA LYS A 124 -9.86 -25.65 15.51
C LYS A 124 -8.44 -25.11 15.65
N LYS A 125 -7.48 -25.70 14.93
CA LYS A 125 -6.10 -25.21 14.91
C LYS A 125 -5.99 -23.79 14.34
N LEU A 126 -6.74 -23.48 13.27
CA LEU A 126 -6.83 -22.10 12.76
C LEU A 126 -7.46 -21.15 13.78
N GLU A 127 -8.43 -21.60 14.57
CA GLU A 127 -9.03 -20.78 15.63
C GLU A 127 -8.02 -20.43 16.73
N GLU A 128 -7.14 -21.36 17.11
CA GLU A 128 -6.05 -21.06 18.05
C GLU A 128 -5.08 -20.00 17.49
N ILE A 129 -4.74 -20.12 16.20
CA ILE A 129 -3.91 -19.14 15.49
C ILE A 129 -4.60 -17.77 15.43
N LEU A 130 -5.90 -17.74 15.15
CA LEU A 130 -6.71 -16.51 15.14
C LEU A 130 -6.69 -15.84 16.52
N LYS A 131 -6.83 -16.59 17.61
CA LYS A 131 -6.71 -16.05 18.98
C LYS A 131 -5.35 -15.42 19.24
N ASP A 132 -4.28 -15.99 18.69
CA ASP A 132 -2.94 -15.41 18.76
C ASP A 132 -2.82 -14.13 17.92
N MET A 133 -3.43 -14.06 16.74
CA MET A 133 -3.49 -12.84 15.93
C MET A 133 -4.35 -11.74 16.59
N ASP A 134 -5.45 -12.08 17.26
CA ASP A 134 -6.27 -11.13 18.02
C ASP A 134 -5.48 -10.52 19.19
N LYS A 135 -4.64 -11.32 19.87
CA LYS A 135 -3.73 -10.78 20.90
C LYS A 135 -2.76 -9.78 20.27
N LEU A 136 -2.20 -10.10 19.11
CA LEU A 136 -1.31 -9.20 18.38
C LEU A 136 -2.02 -7.89 18.01
N GLN A 137 -3.27 -7.97 17.56
CA GLN A 137 -4.09 -6.78 17.28
C GLN A 137 -4.31 -5.92 18.53
N LYS A 138 -4.64 -6.54 19.67
CA LYS A 138 -4.81 -5.85 20.96
C LYS A 138 -3.53 -5.19 21.48
N GLU A 139 -2.34 -5.71 21.14
CA GLU A 139 -1.09 -5.03 21.46
C GLU A 139 -0.99 -3.67 20.74
N TYR A 140 -1.54 -3.54 19.52
CA TYR A 140 -1.55 -2.27 18.79
C TYR A 140 -2.53 -1.23 19.35
N GLU A 141 -3.53 -1.65 20.12
CA GLU A 141 -4.43 -0.72 20.85
C GLU A 141 -3.70 0.01 21.99
N LYS A 142 -2.61 -0.58 22.52
CA LYS A 142 -1.81 0.03 23.59
C LYS A 142 -0.95 1.17 23.01
N PRO A 143 -0.50 2.14 23.82
CA PRO A 143 0.52 3.11 23.41
C PRO A 143 1.85 2.43 23.04
N GLU A 144 2.59 2.97 22.06
CA GLU A 144 3.85 2.39 21.55
C GLU A 144 4.85 2.00 22.65
N ASP A 145 5.00 2.85 23.67
CA ASP A 145 5.94 2.65 24.78
C ASP A 145 5.63 1.43 25.67
N LEU A 146 4.37 0.96 25.65
CA LEU A 146 3.93 -0.18 26.44
C LEU A 146 3.91 -1.49 25.64
N ARG A 147 4.21 -1.43 24.34
CA ARG A 147 4.18 -2.61 23.45
C ARG A 147 5.50 -3.35 23.46
N SER A 148 5.45 -4.67 23.52
CA SER A 148 6.64 -5.51 23.38
C SER A 148 6.88 -5.91 21.93
N ARG A 149 7.69 -5.13 21.19
CA ARG A 149 8.05 -5.45 19.79
C ARG A 149 8.64 -6.85 19.63
N PHE A 150 9.44 -7.29 20.61
CA PHE A 150 10.05 -8.61 20.62
C PHE A 150 9.00 -9.73 20.70
N GLN A 151 8.05 -9.62 21.62
CA GLN A 151 6.99 -10.61 21.77
C GLN A 151 6.11 -10.66 20.53
N MET A 152 5.74 -9.50 19.99
CA MET A 152 4.93 -9.37 18.77
C MET A 152 5.62 -10.02 17.56
N ARG A 153 6.92 -9.75 17.37
CA ARG A 153 7.74 -10.36 16.31
C ARG A 153 7.87 -11.88 16.48
N SER A 154 8.09 -12.34 17.71
CA SER A 154 8.24 -13.77 18.01
C SER A 154 6.92 -14.52 17.77
N LEU A 155 5.81 -13.93 18.21
CA LEU A 155 4.46 -14.45 17.99
C LEU A 155 4.17 -14.58 16.50
N LEU A 156 4.37 -13.51 15.73
CA LEU A 156 4.18 -13.51 14.27
C LEU A 156 5.03 -14.59 13.61
N LYS A 157 6.33 -14.67 13.93
CA LYS A 157 7.22 -15.68 13.34
C LYS A 157 6.75 -17.11 13.63
N ARG A 158 6.29 -17.37 14.85
CA ARG A 158 5.78 -18.69 15.25
C ARG A 158 4.53 -19.06 14.47
N THR A 159 3.53 -18.19 14.45
CA THR A 159 2.26 -18.46 13.76
C THR A 159 2.47 -18.56 12.25
N SER A 160 3.27 -17.69 11.65
CA SER A 160 3.59 -17.74 10.22
C SER A 160 4.34 -19.01 9.82
N LYS A 161 5.16 -19.55 10.71
CA LYS A 161 5.82 -20.85 10.47
C LYS A 161 4.78 -21.97 10.50
N THR A 162 3.96 -22.04 11.56
CA THR A 162 2.89 -23.05 11.68
C THR A 162 1.94 -23.02 10.49
N ILE A 163 1.52 -21.85 10.02
CA ILE A 163 0.63 -21.73 8.86
C ILE A 163 1.29 -22.27 7.59
N ARG A 164 2.57 -21.92 7.33
CA ARG A 164 3.28 -22.42 6.14
C ARG A 164 3.52 -23.93 6.17
N ASP A 165 3.76 -24.49 7.34
CA ASP A 165 4.09 -25.91 7.48
C ASP A 165 2.81 -26.79 7.45
N ASP A 166 1.75 -26.37 8.15
CA ASP A 166 0.56 -27.21 8.38
C ASP A 166 -0.65 -26.89 7.48
N PHE A 167 -0.65 -25.72 6.85
CA PHE A 167 -1.80 -25.14 6.13
C PHE A 167 -1.45 -24.69 4.71
N ASP A 168 -0.34 -25.18 4.16
CA ASP A 168 -0.06 -24.97 2.74
C ASP A 168 -1.13 -25.66 1.88
N PRO A 169 -1.63 -25.02 0.80
CA PRO A 169 -2.66 -25.59 -0.06
C PRO A 169 -2.30 -26.99 -0.60
N GLU A 170 -1.02 -27.29 -0.82
CA GLU A 170 -0.60 -28.62 -1.26
C GLU A 170 -0.83 -29.70 -0.19
N VAL A 171 -0.63 -29.34 1.08
CA VAL A 171 -0.85 -30.21 2.25
C VAL A 171 -2.35 -30.32 2.57
N MET A 172 -3.14 -29.31 2.22
CA MET A 172 -4.55 -29.19 2.62
C MET A 172 -5.56 -29.85 1.66
N LYS A 173 -5.11 -30.44 0.54
CA LYS A 173 -5.96 -31.03 -0.51
C LYS A 173 -7.04 -32.00 -0.01
N GLU A 174 -6.72 -32.78 1.01
CA GLU A 174 -7.62 -33.80 1.56
C GLU A 174 -8.54 -33.27 2.68
N PHE A 175 -8.37 -32.01 3.07
CA PHE A 175 -9.00 -31.43 4.25
C PHE A 175 -10.03 -30.34 3.92
N TYR A 176 -10.45 -30.23 2.65
CA TYR A 176 -11.49 -29.28 2.25
C TYR A 176 -12.89 -29.83 2.53
N ILE A 177 -13.82 -28.93 2.87
CA ILE A 177 -15.23 -29.28 2.96
C ILE A 177 -15.77 -29.47 1.55
N ASN A 178 -16.14 -30.71 1.22
CA ASN A 178 -16.86 -31.00 -0.01
C ASN A 178 -18.32 -30.57 0.17
N TYR A 179 -18.71 -29.48 -0.52
CA TYR A 179 -20.11 -29.15 -0.72
C TYR A 179 -20.59 -29.95 -1.93
N GLU A 180 -21.09 -31.17 -1.69
CA GLU A 180 -21.91 -31.90 -2.68
C GLU A 180 -23.24 -31.18 -2.93
#